data_AF-A0A940QUP5-F1
#
_entry.id   AF-A0A940QUP5-F1
#
_cell.length_a   1.000
_cell.length_b   1.000
_cell.length_c   1.000
_cell.angle_alpha   90.00
_cell.angle_beta   90.00
_cell.angle_gamma   90.00
#
_symmetry.space_group_name_H-M   'P 1'
#
loop_
_entity.id
_entity.type
_entity.pdbx_description
1 polymer ?
#
loop_
_entity_poly.entity_id
_entity_poly.type
_entity_poly.pdbx_seq_one_letter_code
_entity_poly.pdbx_strand_id
1 'polypeptide(L)'
;MSRKVTDKNIKTIFASVTAEKKVSGKLAVLLVSMFAAFIVAAVCILNVLQNSVNRKTVDEDSGSDNIVTEPAETSATEEPRETVSEYVLNAETINQTAFEQLIEAEDTEGNWCLTEADYRPGYSGDGYLTDFNVDEGNSLFFRFSIPTAQHYDISICFASDEVVRNEVCLNGEQLFEFECTEETVGRFVIKTYYGVFFEPGETTLTVHEIEGGIDLDYLCIRNNQSIYSSRTDISPSLVNSNASAEAKELMKYMTDNFGKRIITGQYVSDWRNIELEKIYENTLNYPAIRFGDMSQYSVNAAEPVPAEEDDVSAALKWAEKGGIVGYIWHWKAPLYENEFYSEKTDFDLTNAVTDMDVAMLSPQKIDELYQEGTLTAETVLLIHDIDNVSAQLARLKEKHVPVLWRPLHEASGDWFWWGSSGADSYKWLWNLLYKRQTEYHKLNNLIWIWSAQGTDYFVGNAAFDIASVDLYSDNTDNTSYYKQYQWIYSLTGGQKLIALSECGTLPDMELTFRDRAVWSFFGLWYGDYILDKNGDLSEKYNTREDLIRMYNSNRTITLDKYKNKSVFKEEPPVSTAPATTTPAASSTVTETVTTAPEEEDEDDEDYDEDEDEYYEDDDDDDGYYDDDWE
;
A
#
# COMPACT_ATOMS: atom_id res chain seq x y z
N MET A 1 -33.93 -38.93 -0.71
CA MET A 1 -34.94 -38.41 0.25
C MET A 1 -34.32 -37.77 1.51
N SER A 2 -33.03 -37.38 1.50
CA SER A 2 -32.36 -36.71 2.63
C SER A 2 -31.79 -35.37 2.21
N ARG A 3 -32.67 -34.38 1.97
CA ARG A 3 -32.27 -32.98 1.68
C ARG A 3 -33.30 -31.95 2.17
N LYS A 4 -34.26 -32.37 3.02
CA LYS A 4 -35.39 -31.53 3.47
C LYS A 4 -35.39 -31.22 4.97
N VAL A 5 -34.34 -31.59 5.71
CA VAL A 5 -34.30 -31.41 7.18
C VAL A 5 -33.37 -30.28 7.62
N THR A 6 -32.39 -29.87 6.82
CA THR A 6 -31.44 -28.78 7.16
C THR A 6 -32.00 -27.38 6.93
N ASP A 7 -32.93 -27.21 6.00
CA ASP A 7 -33.46 -25.90 5.59
C ASP A 7 -34.47 -25.29 6.61
N LYS A 8 -34.97 -26.12 7.54
CA LYS A 8 -36.02 -25.72 8.48
C LYS A 8 -35.47 -25.07 9.76
N ASN A 9 -34.19 -25.30 10.09
CA ASN A 9 -33.58 -24.75 11.29
C ASN A 9 -33.01 -23.34 11.06
N ILE A 10 -32.55 -23.00 9.84
CA ILE A 10 -32.02 -21.67 9.51
C ILE A 10 -33.14 -20.61 9.45
N LYS A 11 -34.31 -20.96 8.91
CA LYS A 11 -35.48 -20.04 8.86
C LYS A 11 -36.07 -19.71 10.23
N THR A 12 -35.73 -20.44 11.28
CA THR A 12 -36.21 -20.17 12.65
C THR A 12 -35.32 -19.13 13.36
N ILE A 13 -34.05 -18.98 12.92
CA ILE A 13 -33.06 -18.04 13.50
C ILE A 13 -33.44 -16.58 13.21
N PHE A 14 -34.00 -16.28 12.03
CA PHE A 14 -34.39 -14.92 11.64
C PHE A 14 -35.67 -14.39 12.30
N ALA A 15 -36.45 -15.24 12.98
CA ALA A 15 -37.79 -14.88 13.45
C ALA A 15 -37.85 -14.28 14.88
N SER A 16 -36.74 -14.25 15.62
CA SER A 16 -36.77 -13.91 17.06
C SER A 16 -36.13 -12.57 17.46
N VAL A 17 -35.64 -11.74 16.54
CA VAL A 17 -34.86 -10.52 16.88
C VAL A 17 -35.53 -9.19 16.52
N THR A 18 -36.73 -9.18 15.91
CA THR A 18 -37.42 -7.91 15.62
C THR A 18 -38.54 -7.61 16.60
N ALA A 19 -38.20 -6.97 17.74
CA ALA A 19 -39.17 -6.20 18.52
C ALA A 19 -38.49 -5.06 19.31
N GLU A 20 -38.86 -3.84 18.92
CA GLU A 20 -38.71 -2.56 19.64
C GLU A 20 -37.34 -1.87 19.67
N LYS A 21 -37.23 -0.73 18.95
CA LYS A 21 -37.10 0.59 19.60
C LYS A 21 -37.28 1.79 18.66
N LYS A 22 -37.76 2.88 19.26
CA LYS A 22 -38.14 4.17 18.68
C LYS A 22 -36.93 4.98 18.21
N VAL A 23 -37.05 5.55 17.02
CA VAL A 23 -36.13 6.54 16.43
C VAL A 23 -36.32 7.93 17.04
N SER A 24 -35.23 8.62 17.35
CA SER A 24 -35.20 10.01 17.82
C SER A 24 -35.06 11.01 16.65
N GLY A 25 -35.63 12.22 16.83
CA GLY A 25 -35.91 13.20 15.77
C GLY A 25 -34.72 13.88 15.07
N LYS A 26 -33.47 13.46 15.31
CA LYS A 26 -32.31 13.93 14.52
C LYS A 26 -32.07 13.08 13.26
N LEU A 27 -32.62 11.86 13.19
CA LEU A 27 -32.53 10.96 12.02
C LEU A 27 -33.39 11.45 10.82
N ALA A 28 -34.45 12.20 11.08
CA ALA A 28 -35.41 12.62 10.05
C ALA A 28 -34.86 13.70 9.09
N VAL A 29 -33.82 14.44 9.49
CA VAL A 29 -33.22 15.50 8.64
C VAL A 29 -32.13 14.94 7.73
N LEU A 30 -31.38 13.91 8.16
CA LEU A 30 -30.42 13.18 7.31
C LEU A 30 -31.10 12.19 6.34
N LEU A 31 -32.23 11.58 6.73
CA LEU A 31 -33.00 10.70 5.86
C LEU A 31 -33.56 11.41 4.62
N VAL A 32 -33.85 12.71 4.70
CA VAL A 32 -34.41 13.49 3.56
C VAL A 32 -33.35 13.84 2.53
N SER A 33 -32.10 14.06 2.92
CA SER A 33 -30.99 14.29 1.98
C SER A 33 -30.53 13.00 1.30
N MET A 34 -30.51 11.86 2.00
CA MET A 34 -30.19 10.55 1.41
C MET A 34 -31.31 9.99 0.52
N PHE A 35 -32.59 10.22 0.85
CA PHE A 35 -33.70 9.82 -0.03
C PHE A 35 -33.70 10.58 -1.37
N ALA A 36 -33.19 11.81 -1.42
CA ALA A 36 -33.07 12.56 -2.67
C ALA A 36 -32.05 11.92 -3.64
N ALA A 37 -30.92 11.42 -3.12
CA ALA A 37 -29.91 10.71 -3.92
C ALA A 37 -30.41 9.33 -4.41
N PHE A 38 -31.15 8.60 -3.56
CA PHE A 38 -31.74 7.30 -3.93
C PHE A 38 -32.85 7.40 -4.97
N ILE A 39 -33.67 8.46 -4.95
CA ILE A 39 -34.71 8.66 -5.97
C ILE A 39 -34.08 8.97 -7.34
N VAL A 40 -32.95 9.67 -7.40
CA VAL A 40 -32.22 9.92 -8.65
C VAL A 40 -31.62 8.63 -9.21
N ALA A 41 -31.00 7.79 -8.37
CA ALA A 41 -30.45 6.50 -8.78
C ALA A 41 -31.53 5.51 -9.26
N ALA A 42 -32.66 5.42 -8.56
CA ALA A 42 -33.78 4.56 -8.95
C ALA A 42 -34.46 5.01 -10.25
N VAL A 43 -34.60 6.32 -10.48
CA VAL A 43 -35.13 6.88 -11.74
C VAL A 43 -34.18 6.65 -12.91
N CYS A 44 -32.86 6.67 -12.69
CA CYS A 44 -31.86 6.30 -13.69
C CYS A 44 -31.95 4.82 -14.10
N ILE A 45 -32.11 3.90 -13.13
CA ILE A 45 -32.25 2.47 -13.39
C ILE A 45 -33.55 2.16 -14.17
N LEU A 46 -34.66 2.84 -13.84
CA LEU A 46 -35.93 2.70 -14.57
C LEU A 46 -35.85 3.22 -16.02
N ASN A 47 -35.12 4.31 -16.29
CA ASN A 47 -34.93 4.84 -17.64
C ASN A 47 -34.02 3.94 -18.50
N VAL A 48 -33.00 3.32 -17.91
CA VAL A 48 -32.13 2.34 -18.61
C VAL A 48 -32.92 1.07 -18.96
N LEU A 49 -33.78 0.59 -18.07
CA LEU A 49 -34.65 -0.56 -18.33
C LEU A 49 -35.72 -0.26 -19.39
N GLN A 50 -36.31 0.95 -19.40
CA GLN A 50 -37.27 1.34 -20.45
C GLN A 50 -36.63 1.48 -21.84
N ASN A 51 -35.38 1.96 -21.93
CA ASN A 51 -34.66 2.03 -23.20
C ASN A 51 -34.22 0.66 -23.74
N SER A 52 -33.96 -0.31 -22.86
CA SER A 52 -33.66 -1.70 -23.23
C SER A 52 -34.88 -2.44 -23.80
N VAL A 53 -36.07 -2.20 -23.23
CA VAL A 53 -37.32 -2.80 -23.72
C VAL A 53 -37.77 -2.20 -25.06
N ASN A 54 -37.55 -0.91 -25.31
CA ASN A 54 -37.89 -0.26 -26.59
C ASN A 54 -36.96 -0.65 -27.75
N ARG A 55 -35.76 -1.21 -27.48
CA ARG A 55 -34.88 -1.76 -28.53
C ARG A 55 -35.23 -3.20 -28.94
N LYS A 56 -36.06 -3.92 -28.17
CA LYS A 56 -36.44 -5.31 -28.46
C LYS A 56 -37.71 -5.49 -29.30
N THR A 57 -38.38 -4.40 -29.69
CA THR A 57 -39.67 -4.46 -30.44
C THR A 57 -39.57 -4.06 -31.91
N VAL A 58 -38.37 -3.93 -32.47
CA VAL A 58 -38.17 -3.67 -33.90
C VAL A 58 -37.15 -4.68 -34.42
N ASP A 59 -37.60 -5.93 -34.67
CA ASP A 59 -36.99 -6.85 -35.64
C ASP A 59 -37.80 -8.16 -35.71
N GLU A 60 -39.04 -8.07 -36.19
CA GLU A 60 -39.73 -9.19 -36.85
C GLU A 60 -40.59 -8.58 -37.97
N ASP A 61 -40.21 -8.78 -39.24
CA ASP A 61 -41.07 -9.39 -40.28
C ASP A 61 -40.48 -9.23 -41.71
N SER A 62 -40.78 -10.25 -42.52
CA SER A 62 -40.77 -10.37 -43.98
C SER A 62 -39.48 -10.83 -44.68
N GLY A 63 -39.49 -12.12 -45.04
CA GLY A 63 -38.68 -12.65 -46.13
C GLY A 63 -39.35 -12.48 -47.50
N SER A 64 -38.55 -12.37 -48.55
CA SER A 64 -38.80 -13.03 -49.85
C SER A 64 -37.53 -13.00 -50.71
N ASP A 65 -37.36 -14.10 -51.47
CA ASP A 65 -36.23 -14.45 -52.32
C ASP A 65 -35.83 -13.37 -53.34
N ASN A 66 -34.52 -13.25 -53.61
CA ASN A 66 -33.99 -13.17 -54.99
C ASN A 66 -32.46 -13.33 -55.07
N ILE A 67 -32.06 -14.41 -55.76
CA ILE A 67 -30.97 -14.58 -56.74
C ILE A 67 -29.56 -14.02 -56.42
N VAL A 68 -28.65 -14.98 -56.35
CA VAL A 68 -27.18 -14.92 -56.29
C VAL A 68 -26.55 -13.98 -57.33
N THR A 69 -25.70 -13.07 -56.85
CA THR A 69 -24.46 -12.62 -57.52
C THR A 69 -23.43 -12.28 -56.45
N GLU A 70 -22.26 -12.92 -56.48
CA GLU A 70 -21.11 -12.58 -55.63
C GLU A 70 -20.69 -11.11 -55.83
N PRO A 71 -20.42 -10.35 -54.76
CA PRO A 71 -19.57 -9.17 -54.83
C PRO A 71 -18.17 -9.48 -54.31
N ALA A 72 -17.20 -8.96 -55.06
CA ALA A 72 -15.77 -9.07 -54.90
C ALA A 72 -15.25 -8.72 -53.50
N GLU A 73 -14.11 -9.33 -53.15
CA GLU A 73 -13.23 -8.97 -52.04
C GLU A 73 -12.96 -7.45 -52.03
N THR A 74 -13.69 -6.72 -51.18
CA THR A 74 -13.29 -5.38 -50.77
C THR A 74 -12.26 -5.53 -49.68
N SER A 75 -10.99 -5.37 -50.07
CA SER A 75 -9.87 -4.99 -49.21
C SER A 75 -10.33 -3.87 -48.27
N ALA A 76 -10.64 -4.21 -47.02
CA ALA A 76 -10.81 -3.23 -45.97
C ALA A 76 -9.45 -2.57 -45.73
N THR A 77 -9.31 -1.32 -46.15
CA THR A 77 -8.24 -0.44 -45.68
C THR A 77 -8.35 -0.36 -44.17
N GLU A 78 -7.40 -0.98 -43.46
CA GLU A 78 -7.18 -0.74 -42.04
C GLU A 78 -7.00 0.77 -41.84
N GLU A 79 -7.93 1.39 -41.12
CA GLU A 79 -7.73 2.71 -40.52
C GLU A 79 -6.37 2.69 -39.80
N PRO A 80 -5.53 3.74 -39.93
CA PRO A 80 -4.23 3.76 -39.29
C PRO A 80 -4.41 3.61 -37.78
N ARG A 81 -3.99 2.46 -37.24
CA ARG A 81 -4.01 2.19 -35.81
C ARG A 81 -3.13 3.25 -35.14
N GLU A 82 -3.74 4.09 -34.32
CA GLU A 82 -3.01 5.10 -33.55
C GLU A 82 -1.91 4.37 -32.77
N THR A 83 -0.65 4.80 -32.90
CA THR A 83 0.47 4.15 -32.20
C THR A 83 0.85 4.98 -31.00
N VAL A 84 0.80 4.41 -29.80
CA VAL A 84 1.31 5.03 -28.58
C VAL A 84 2.77 4.59 -28.38
N SER A 85 3.71 5.54 -28.34
CA SER A 85 5.14 5.25 -28.16
C SER A 85 5.46 4.79 -26.73
N GLU A 86 6.55 4.04 -26.57
CA GLU A 86 7.09 3.74 -25.24
C GLU A 86 7.54 5.03 -24.54
N TYR A 87 7.16 5.20 -23.27
CA TYR A 87 7.59 6.27 -22.41
C TYR A 87 8.90 5.87 -21.73
N VAL A 88 9.99 6.55 -22.06
CA VAL A 88 11.30 6.30 -21.45
C VAL A 88 11.44 7.19 -20.23
N LEU A 89 11.44 6.59 -19.05
CA LEU A 89 11.61 7.31 -17.79
C LEU A 89 12.97 8.02 -17.77
N ASN A 90 12.98 9.30 -17.39
CA ASN A 90 14.21 10.10 -17.27
C ASN A 90 14.46 10.52 -15.81
N ALA A 91 14.43 9.54 -14.90
CA ALA A 91 14.79 9.78 -13.51
C ALA A 91 16.31 10.04 -13.40
N GLU A 92 16.68 11.28 -13.09
CA GLU A 92 18.08 11.66 -12.90
C GLU A 92 18.70 10.91 -11.70
N THR A 93 19.98 10.56 -11.82
CA THR A 93 20.71 9.98 -10.71
C THR A 93 21.03 11.07 -9.69
N ILE A 94 20.47 10.95 -8.48
CA ILE A 94 20.74 11.87 -7.38
C ILE A 94 22.13 11.58 -6.81
N ASN A 95 23.05 12.53 -6.93
CA ASN A 95 24.37 12.47 -6.30
C ASN A 95 24.32 13.18 -4.94
N GLN A 96 24.35 12.40 -3.85
CA GLN A 96 24.26 12.96 -2.51
C GLN A 96 25.51 13.77 -2.14
N THR A 97 25.29 14.91 -1.50
CA THR A 97 26.31 15.73 -0.84
C THR A 97 26.00 15.80 0.65
N ALA A 98 27.03 15.67 1.49
CA ALA A 98 26.88 15.84 2.93
C ALA A 98 26.42 17.27 3.23
N PHE A 99 25.38 17.41 4.04
CA PHE A 99 24.81 18.69 4.40
C PHE A 99 24.12 18.56 5.75
N GLU A 100 24.35 19.55 6.60
CA GLU A 100 23.66 19.74 7.86
C GLU A 100 23.65 21.25 8.13
N GLN A 101 22.47 21.76 8.42
CA GLN A 101 22.28 23.14 8.86
C GLN A 101 21.20 23.13 9.94
N LEU A 102 21.60 23.49 11.16
CA LEU A 102 20.73 23.77 12.28
C LEU A 102 20.60 25.28 12.43
N ILE A 103 19.39 25.75 12.68
CA ILE A 103 19.10 27.16 12.96
C ILE A 103 18.32 27.20 14.28
N GLU A 104 18.93 27.81 15.30
CA GLU A 104 18.28 28.09 16.58
C GLU A 104 17.14 29.09 16.34
N ALA A 105 16.02 28.91 17.03
CA ALA A 105 14.83 29.74 16.84
C ALA A 105 15.12 31.19 17.20
N GLU A 106 15.84 31.44 18.28
CA GLU A 106 16.26 32.78 18.74
C GLU A 106 17.16 33.52 17.74
N ASP A 107 17.83 32.80 16.83
CA ASP A 107 18.72 33.39 15.81
C ASP A 107 18.00 33.81 14.52
N THR A 108 16.70 33.54 14.41
CA THR A 108 15.92 33.85 13.20
C THR A 108 15.56 35.35 13.10
N GLU A 109 15.49 35.88 11.87
CA GLU A 109 15.08 37.27 11.64
C GLU A 109 13.55 37.42 11.57
N GLY A 110 12.98 38.42 12.25
CA GLY A 110 11.57 38.81 12.06
C GLY A 110 10.60 38.48 13.20
N ASN A 111 11.11 38.06 14.36
CA ASN A 111 10.36 37.42 15.46
C ASN A 111 9.63 38.43 16.36
N TRP A 112 9.11 39.53 15.83
CA TRP A 112 8.74 40.71 16.62
C TRP A 112 7.54 40.49 17.55
N CYS A 113 6.87 39.33 17.42
CA CYS A 113 5.72 38.92 18.21
C CYS A 113 6.03 37.74 19.16
N LEU A 114 7.23 37.16 19.11
CA LEU A 114 7.68 36.05 19.95
C LEU A 114 8.60 36.52 21.07
N THR A 115 8.66 35.77 22.16
CA THR A 115 9.49 36.07 23.33
C THR A 115 10.63 35.07 23.43
N GLU A 116 11.86 35.55 23.61
CA GLU A 116 13.01 34.71 23.98
C GLU A 116 12.88 34.24 25.43
N ALA A 117 13.09 32.95 25.68
CA ALA A 117 13.04 32.31 26.98
C ALA A 117 14.15 31.27 27.14
N ASP A 118 14.53 30.97 28.39
CA ASP A 118 15.66 30.10 28.73
C ASP A 118 15.39 29.25 29.99
N TYR A 119 14.13 29.17 30.43
CA TYR A 119 13.77 28.59 31.73
C TYR A 119 13.35 27.11 31.66
N ARG A 120 12.83 26.63 30.52
CA ARG A 120 12.55 25.19 30.32
C ARG A 120 13.89 24.46 30.11
N PRO A 121 14.19 23.36 30.81
CA PRO A 121 15.44 22.63 30.56
C PRO A 121 15.39 21.85 29.24
N GLY A 122 16.54 21.69 28.58
CA GLY A 122 16.71 20.80 27.42
C GLY A 122 16.74 21.47 26.05
N TYR A 123 16.80 22.81 25.97
CA TYR A 123 17.01 23.56 24.72
C TYR A 123 18.48 23.51 24.25
N SER A 124 18.69 23.85 22.97
CA SER A 124 19.99 24.10 22.34
C SER A 124 20.30 25.60 22.31
N GLY A 125 21.54 25.99 22.01
CA GLY A 125 21.88 27.41 21.87
C GLY A 125 21.80 28.20 23.18
N ASP A 126 21.25 29.41 23.10
CA ASP A 126 21.16 30.36 24.21
C ASP A 126 19.75 30.41 24.83
N GLY A 127 18.75 29.82 24.18
CA GLY A 127 17.37 29.77 24.66
C GLY A 127 16.42 29.09 23.68
N TYR A 128 15.20 29.61 23.60
CA TYR A 128 14.17 29.21 22.65
C TYR A 128 13.15 30.35 22.49
N LEU A 129 12.25 30.24 21.53
CA LEU A 129 11.13 31.18 21.36
C LEU A 129 9.82 30.61 21.89
N THR A 130 9.10 31.42 22.68
CA THR A 130 7.80 31.09 23.27
C THR A 130 6.73 32.13 22.85
N ASP A 131 5.51 31.95 23.36
CA ASP A 131 4.32 32.75 23.07
C ASP A 131 3.81 32.62 21.63
N PHE A 132 4.05 31.48 20.96
CA PHE A 132 3.38 31.13 19.71
C PHE A 132 1.84 31.19 19.89
N ASN A 133 1.15 31.81 18.92
CA ASN A 133 -0.30 31.95 18.85
C ASN A 133 -0.75 32.01 17.38
N VAL A 134 -2.05 31.81 17.11
CA VAL A 134 -2.63 31.83 15.75
C VAL A 134 -2.57 33.18 15.01
N ASP A 135 -2.05 34.27 15.61
CA ASP A 135 -1.99 35.55 14.92
C ASP A 135 -1.00 35.47 13.73
N GLU A 136 -1.37 35.98 12.54
CA GLU A 136 -0.52 35.96 11.33
C GLU A 136 0.87 36.62 11.52
N GLY A 137 1.02 37.47 12.53
CA GLY A 137 2.31 38.09 12.91
C GLY A 137 3.22 37.17 13.74
N ASN A 138 2.73 36.01 14.15
CA ASN A 138 3.38 35.05 15.01
C ASN A 138 3.81 33.80 14.22
N SER A 139 4.55 34.05 13.14
CA SER A 139 5.12 33.01 12.28
C SER A 139 6.63 33.16 12.28
N LEU A 140 7.33 32.02 12.35
CA LEU A 140 8.79 32.00 12.38
C LEU A 140 9.35 31.51 11.06
N PHE A 141 10.33 32.24 10.51
CA PHE A 141 10.90 31.95 9.20
C PHE A 141 12.33 31.42 9.31
N PHE A 142 12.52 30.16 8.95
CA PHE A 142 13.83 29.52 8.86
C PHE A 142 14.31 29.52 7.41
N ARG A 143 15.50 30.08 7.16
CA ARG A 143 16.08 30.19 5.82
C ARG A 143 17.29 29.28 5.66
N PHE A 144 17.19 28.36 4.71
CA PHE A 144 18.22 27.38 4.40
C PHE A 144 18.78 27.59 3.00
N SER A 145 20.09 27.41 2.85
CA SER A 145 20.76 27.43 1.55
C SER A 145 21.05 26.00 1.12
N ILE A 146 20.13 25.42 0.33
CA ILE A 146 20.20 24.03 -0.09
C ILE A 146 21.26 23.88 -1.20
N PRO A 147 22.31 23.05 -1.02
CA PRO A 147 23.43 23.00 -1.96
C PRO A 147 23.13 22.15 -3.20
N THR A 148 22.34 21.09 -3.06
CA THR A 148 22.13 20.07 -4.10
C THR A 148 20.69 19.56 -4.10
N ALA A 149 20.22 19.16 -5.28
CA ALA A 149 18.96 18.44 -5.45
C ALA A 149 19.07 17.04 -4.83
N GLN A 150 18.45 16.80 -3.67
CA GLN A 150 18.43 15.50 -3.00
C GLN A 150 17.36 15.45 -1.90
N HIS A 151 17.27 14.30 -1.24
CA HIS A 151 16.43 14.11 -0.06
C HIS A 151 17.15 14.52 1.21
N TYR A 152 16.43 15.20 2.10
CA TYR A 152 16.89 15.69 3.38
C TYR A 152 15.93 15.27 4.49
N ASP A 153 16.45 15.13 5.71
CA ASP A 153 15.67 14.98 6.92
C ASP A 153 15.48 16.36 7.55
N ILE A 154 14.25 16.64 7.97
CA ILE A 154 13.89 17.88 8.64
C ILE A 154 13.54 17.54 10.08
N SER A 155 14.34 18.02 11.03
CA SER A 155 14.12 17.85 12.45
C SER A 155 13.66 19.17 13.07
N ILE A 156 12.61 19.13 13.88
CA ILE A 156 12.11 20.26 14.66
C ILE A 156 12.14 19.90 16.14
N CYS A 157 12.72 20.78 16.97
CA CYS A 157 12.76 20.63 18.41
C CYS A 157 11.79 21.62 19.07
N PHE A 158 10.82 21.11 19.80
CA PHE A 158 9.74 21.91 20.38
C PHE A 158 9.24 21.29 21.69
N ALA A 159 8.55 22.08 22.50
CA ALA A 159 7.88 21.64 23.72
C ALA A 159 6.54 22.36 23.88
N SER A 160 5.64 21.77 24.66
CA SER A 160 4.46 22.46 25.20
C SER A 160 4.05 21.78 26.51
N ASP A 161 3.41 22.52 27.40
CA ASP A 161 2.83 21.95 28.62
C ASP A 161 1.41 21.39 28.39
N GLU A 162 0.89 21.55 27.18
CA GLU A 162 -0.44 21.08 26.75
C GLU A 162 -0.33 20.27 25.45
N VAL A 163 -1.38 19.50 25.14
CA VAL A 163 -1.50 18.85 23.83
C VAL A 163 -1.77 19.92 22.78
N VAL A 164 -0.89 20.05 21.79
CA VAL A 164 -0.91 21.12 20.79
C VAL A 164 -0.59 20.58 19.41
N ARG A 165 -1.01 21.32 18.37
CA ARG A 165 -0.78 20.98 16.98
C ARG A 165 -0.33 22.20 16.18
N ASN A 166 0.71 22.02 15.38
CA ASN A 166 1.38 23.07 14.64
C ASN A 166 1.79 22.54 13.27
N GLU A 167 2.20 23.42 12.36
CA GLU A 167 2.63 23.03 11.01
C GLU A 167 3.93 23.71 10.60
N VAL A 168 4.63 23.03 9.70
CA VAL A 168 5.71 23.61 8.91
C VAL A 168 5.22 23.73 7.47
N CYS A 169 5.35 24.94 6.93
CA CYS A 169 5.06 25.26 5.53
C CYS A 169 6.36 25.43 4.74
N LEU A 170 6.43 24.84 3.55
CA LEU A 170 7.48 25.08 2.57
C LEU A 170 6.98 26.09 1.55
N ASN A 171 7.61 27.26 1.50
CA ASN A 171 7.24 28.33 0.56
C ASN A 171 5.74 28.72 0.58
N GLY A 172 5.09 28.56 1.74
CA GLY A 172 3.68 28.91 1.95
C GLY A 172 2.68 27.76 1.75
N GLU A 173 3.12 26.57 1.35
CA GLU A 173 2.29 25.36 1.32
C GLU A 173 2.63 24.45 2.49
N GLN A 174 1.63 23.85 3.12
CA GLN A 174 1.82 22.94 4.25
C GLN A 174 2.70 21.75 3.82
N LEU A 175 3.81 21.55 4.53
CA LEU A 175 4.73 20.43 4.30
C LEU A 175 4.44 19.26 5.25
N PHE A 176 4.26 19.56 6.54
CA PHE A 176 3.85 18.60 7.57
C PHE A 176 3.25 19.28 8.81
N GLU A 177 2.38 18.57 9.52
CA GLU A 177 1.93 18.90 10.88
C GLU A 177 2.80 18.17 11.90
N PHE A 178 3.01 18.79 13.06
CA PHE A 178 3.69 18.23 14.23
C PHE A 178 2.92 18.58 15.51
N GLU A 179 3.03 17.73 16.53
CA GLU A 179 2.23 17.85 17.75
C GLU A 179 2.99 17.44 19.02
N CYS A 180 2.60 18.03 20.15
CA CYS A 180 2.84 17.41 21.47
C CYS A 180 1.61 16.57 21.81
N THR A 181 1.84 15.30 22.07
CA THR A 181 0.87 14.31 22.56
C THR A 181 0.88 14.24 24.10
N GLU A 182 -0.08 13.53 24.68
CA GLU A 182 -0.11 13.28 26.15
C GLU A 182 1.20 12.67 26.70
N GLU A 183 1.96 11.97 25.86
CA GLU A 183 3.23 11.31 26.22
C GLU A 183 4.46 12.23 26.12
N THR A 184 4.32 13.36 25.45
CA THR A 184 5.44 14.25 25.11
C THR A 184 5.35 15.64 25.75
N VAL A 185 4.19 16.01 26.32
CA VAL A 185 4.02 17.27 27.05
C VAL A 185 5.05 17.45 28.18
N GLY A 186 5.43 18.71 28.43
CA GLY A 186 6.29 19.12 29.53
C GLY A 186 7.79 19.07 29.25
N ARG A 187 8.23 18.58 28.09
CA ARG A 187 9.65 18.46 27.71
C ARG A 187 9.88 18.79 26.23
N PHE A 188 11.11 19.16 25.89
CA PHE A 188 11.53 19.24 24.49
C PHE A 188 11.51 17.86 23.86
N VAL A 189 10.95 17.80 22.66
CA VAL A 189 10.91 16.63 21.79
C VAL A 189 11.40 17.00 20.40
N ILE A 190 12.09 16.06 19.77
CA ILE A 190 12.59 16.22 18.41
C ILE A 190 11.72 15.35 17.50
N LYS A 191 10.96 15.98 16.61
CA LYS A 191 10.26 15.26 15.53
C LYS A 191 11.06 15.37 14.25
N THR A 192 11.34 14.23 13.61
CA THR A 192 12.08 14.19 12.35
C THR A 192 11.20 13.70 11.21
N TYR A 193 11.11 14.47 10.14
CA TYR A 193 10.44 14.15 8.89
C TYR A 193 11.48 13.72 7.88
N TYR A 194 11.41 12.44 7.51
CA TYR A 194 12.46 11.83 6.72
C TYR A 194 12.24 12.02 5.22
N GLY A 195 13.34 12.30 4.52
CA GLY A 195 13.40 12.17 3.08
C GLY A 195 12.55 13.16 2.30
N VAL A 196 12.52 14.42 2.71
CA VAL A 196 11.92 15.52 1.95
C VAL A 196 12.85 15.91 0.81
N PHE A 197 12.34 15.94 -0.42
CA PHE A 197 13.14 16.33 -1.59
C PHE A 197 13.20 17.86 -1.71
N PHE A 198 14.41 18.40 -1.82
CA PHE A 198 14.64 19.82 -2.13
C PHE A 198 15.43 19.99 -3.42
N GLU A 199 15.11 21.05 -4.15
CA GLU A 199 15.96 21.60 -5.21
C GLU A 199 17.04 22.53 -4.62
N PRO A 200 18.20 22.72 -5.29
CA PRO A 200 19.23 23.62 -4.79
C PRO A 200 18.75 25.08 -4.83
N GLY A 201 19.16 25.85 -3.83
CA GLY A 201 18.84 27.26 -3.70
C GLY A 201 18.33 27.62 -2.31
N GLU A 202 17.92 28.88 -2.18
CA GLU A 202 17.34 29.39 -0.93
C GLU A 202 15.93 28.82 -0.73
N THR A 203 15.71 28.21 0.43
CA THR A 203 14.44 27.64 0.85
C THR A 203 14.01 28.29 2.16
N THR A 204 12.73 28.63 2.28
CA THR A 204 12.15 29.12 3.53
C THR A 204 11.14 28.12 4.07
N LEU A 205 11.37 27.69 5.31
CA LEU A 205 10.40 26.94 6.11
C LEU A 205 9.75 27.90 7.10
N THR A 206 8.43 27.89 7.17
CA THR A 206 7.66 28.72 8.11
C THR A 206 6.95 27.84 9.11
N VAL A 207 7.04 28.16 10.40
CA VAL A 207 6.26 27.50 11.45
C VAL A 207 4.99 28.30 11.74
N HIS A 208 3.85 27.63 11.74
CA HIS A 208 2.54 28.21 12.08
C HIS A 208 1.85 27.38 13.16
N GLU A 209 1.11 28.06 14.03
CA GLU A 209 0.19 27.42 14.95
C GLU A 209 -1.09 26.97 14.24
N ILE A 210 -1.53 25.74 14.55
CA ILE A 210 -2.88 25.28 14.24
C ILE A 210 -3.76 25.36 15.51
N GLU A 211 -3.28 24.77 16.60
CA GLU A 211 -3.98 24.68 17.88
C GLU A 211 -2.98 24.66 19.04
N GLY A 212 -2.86 25.79 19.74
CA GLY A 212 -2.05 25.92 20.94
C GLY A 212 -0.57 26.20 20.66
N GLY A 213 -0.02 27.09 21.47
CA GLY A 213 1.36 27.55 21.34
C GLY A 213 2.40 26.51 21.76
N ILE A 214 3.60 26.70 21.25
CA ILE A 214 4.80 25.90 21.54
C ILE A 214 5.92 26.79 22.06
N ASP A 215 6.84 26.15 22.76
CA ASP A 215 8.21 26.58 22.95
C ASP A 215 9.03 25.94 21.80
N LEU A 216 9.56 26.75 20.89
CA LEU A 216 10.30 26.28 19.72
C LEU A 216 11.80 26.56 19.89
N ASP A 217 12.60 25.50 19.88
CA ASP A 217 14.04 25.51 20.11
C ASP A 217 14.81 25.67 18.80
N TYR A 218 14.71 24.72 17.87
CA TYR A 218 15.39 24.82 16.58
C TYR A 218 14.71 24.07 15.45
N LEU A 219 15.18 24.36 14.24
CA LEU A 219 14.93 23.55 13.05
C LEU A 219 16.25 23.16 12.39
N CYS A 220 16.40 21.87 12.07
CA CYS A 220 17.59 21.31 11.43
C CYS A 220 17.24 20.61 10.12
N ILE A 221 17.98 20.91 9.06
CA ILE A 221 17.96 20.16 7.80
C ILE A 221 19.29 19.42 7.65
N ARG A 222 19.22 18.11 7.46
CA ARG A 222 20.41 17.27 7.22
C ARG A 222 20.20 16.28 6.08
N ASN A 223 21.27 15.73 5.53
CA ASN A 223 21.17 14.75 4.46
C ASN A 223 20.39 13.48 4.89
N ASN A 224 19.38 13.06 4.10
CA ASN A 224 18.73 11.78 4.34
C ASN A 224 19.63 10.63 3.86
N GLN A 225 19.87 9.64 4.74
CA GLN A 225 20.60 8.42 4.38
C GLN A 225 19.70 7.19 4.23
N SER A 226 18.56 7.16 4.93
CA SER A 226 17.67 6.00 5.02
C SER A 226 16.99 5.63 3.70
N ILE A 227 16.58 6.60 2.90
CA ILE A 227 15.94 6.35 1.59
C ILE A 227 16.93 5.72 0.60
N TYR A 228 18.22 6.01 0.73
CA TYR A 228 19.26 5.49 -0.16
C TYR A 228 19.83 4.15 0.30
N SER A 229 19.76 3.84 1.60
CA SER A 229 20.10 2.53 2.15
C SER A 229 18.97 1.51 2.05
N SER A 230 17.76 1.95 1.66
CA SER A 230 16.58 1.10 1.47
C SER A 230 16.87 -0.07 0.53
N ARG A 231 16.70 -1.29 1.06
CA ARG A 231 17.00 -2.53 0.35
C ARG A 231 15.84 -2.95 -0.52
N THR A 232 16.16 -3.55 -1.66
CA THR A 232 15.16 -4.06 -2.63
C THR A 232 15.38 -5.54 -2.95
N ASP A 233 16.38 -6.16 -2.32
CA ASP A 233 16.73 -7.58 -2.40
C ASP A 233 15.89 -8.40 -1.39
N ILE A 234 14.59 -8.48 -1.65
CA ILE A 234 13.66 -9.23 -0.80
C ILE A 234 13.77 -10.73 -1.07
N SER A 235 13.72 -11.56 -0.02
CA SER A 235 13.67 -13.01 -0.15
C SER A 235 12.41 -13.44 -0.91
N PRO A 236 12.51 -14.27 -1.96
CA PRO A 236 11.35 -14.77 -2.71
C PRO A 236 10.58 -15.89 -1.98
N SER A 237 10.82 -16.06 -0.67
CA SER A 237 10.23 -17.14 0.11
C SER A 237 8.84 -16.73 0.61
N LEU A 238 7.86 -17.59 0.35
CA LEU A 238 6.49 -17.41 0.83
C LEU A 238 6.35 -17.95 2.27
N VAL A 239 5.50 -17.33 3.08
CA VAL A 239 5.20 -17.74 4.47
C VAL A 239 4.62 -19.16 4.52
N ASN A 240 3.89 -19.55 3.48
CA ASN A 240 3.48 -20.93 3.28
C ASN A 240 4.64 -21.75 2.69
N SER A 241 5.33 -22.54 3.54
CA SER A 241 6.41 -23.45 3.11
C SER A 241 5.97 -24.47 2.04
N ASN A 242 4.68 -24.82 2.01
CA ASN A 242 4.08 -25.74 1.03
C ASN A 242 3.54 -25.04 -0.22
N ALA A 243 3.84 -23.75 -0.43
CA ALA A 243 3.39 -22.98 -1.58
C ALA A 243 3.70 -23.71 -2.91
N SER A 244 2.78 -23.59 -3.86
CA SER A 244 2.84 -24.22 -5.17
C SER A 244 4.02 -23.68 -5.99
N ALA A 245 4.39 -24.39 -7.04
CA ALA A 245 5.49 -23.97 -7.91
C ALA A 245 5.17 -22.62 -8.57
N GLU A 246 3.92 -22.42 -8.96
CA GLU A 246 3.43 -21.23 -9.66
C GLU A 246 3.39 -20.01 -8.73
N ALA A 247 2.99 -20.19 -7.46
CA ALA A 247 3.06 -19.12 -6.46
C ALA A 247 4.50 -18.71 -6.17
N LYS A 248 5.42 -19.68 -6.03
CA LYS A 248 6.86 -19.42 -5.85
C LYS A 248 7.46 -18.72 -7.07
N GLU A 249 7.07 -19.11 -8.29
CA GLU A 249 7.53 -18.45 -9.51
C GLU A 249 7.03 -17.00 -9.59
N LEU A 250 5.76 -16.75 -9.27
CA LEU A 250 5.20 -15.41 -9.24
C LEU A 250 5.91 -14.54 -8.20
N MET A 251 6.07 -15.02 -6.96
CA MET A 251 6.77 -14.28 -5.91
C MET A 251 8.21 -13.95 -6.32
N LYS A 252 8.94 -14.92 -6.88
CA LYS A 252 10.29 -14.69 -7.40
C LYS A 252 10.31 -13.61 -8.50
N TYR A 253 9.35 -13.65 -9.42
CA TYR A 253 9.24 -12.64 -10.47
C TYR A 253 8.99 -11.25 -9.88
N MET A 254 8.14 -11.13 -8.85
CA MET A 254 7.88 -9.86 -8.17
C MET A 254 9.13 -9.34 -7.46
N THR A 255 9.85 -10.19 -6.71
CA THR A 255 11.11 -9.80 -6.04
C THR A 255 12.22 -9.43 -7.02
N ASP A 256 12.31 -10.09 -8.18
CA ASP A 256 13.33 -9.78 -9.19
C ASP A 256 13.15 -8.35 -9.77
N ASN A 257 11.91 -7.85 -9.77
CA ASN A 257 11.51 -6.55 -10.32
C ASN A 257 11.30 -5.45 -9.26
N PHE A 258 11.21 -5.81 -7.98
CA PHE A 258 11.02 -4.84 -6.89
C PHE A 258 12.16 -3.82 -6.86
N GLY A 259 11.82 -2.53 -6.68
CA GLY A 259 12.78 -1.43 -6.78
C GLY A 259 13.19 -1.04 -8.21
N LYS A 260 12.80 -1.80 -9.24
CA LYS A 260 13.25 -1.59 -10.63
C LYS A 260 12.10 -1.28 -11.58
N ARG A 261 10.96 -1.91 -11.37
CA ARG A 261 9.76 -1.79 -12.20
C ARG A 261 8.50 -1.95 -11.37
N ILE A 262 7.40 -1.33 -11.84
CA ILE A 262 6.07 -1.44 -11.21
C ILE A 262 5.22 -2.39 -12.05
N ILE A 263 4.58 -3.38 -11.42
CA ILE A 263 3.62 -4.25 -12.09
C ILE A 263 2.25 -3.56 -12.14
N THR A 264 1.70 -3.40 -13.34
CA THR A 264 0.43 -2.70 -13.55
C THR A 264 -0.75 -3.56 -13.10
N GLY A 265 -1.69 -2.97 -12.36
CA GLY A 265 -2.87 -3.66 -11.87
C GLY A 265 -4.13 -2.81 -11.91
N GLN A 266 -5.26 -3.46 -12.18
CA GLN A 266 -6.57 -2.83 -12.30
C GLN A 266 -7.61 -3.69 -11.60
N TYR A 267 -8.40 -3.08 -10.72
CA TYR A 267 -9.62 -3.70 -10.22
C TYR A 267 -10.72 -3.66 -11.27
N VAL A 268 -11.53 -4.71 -11.31
CA VAL A 268 -12.72 -4.76 -12.16
C VAL A 268 -13.98 -4.70 -11.30
N SER A 269 -15.00 -4.01 -11.79
CA SER A 269 -16.29 -3.93 -11.09
C SER A 269 -17.05 -5.26 -11.12
N ASP A 270 -16.82 -6.08 -12.16
CA ASP A 270 -17.36 -7.44 -12.27
C ASP A 270 -16.66 -8.28 -13.36
N TRP A 271 -17.21 -9.47 -13.61
CA TRP A 271 -16.74 -10.47 -14.58
C TRP A 271 -16.58 -9.97 -16.02
N ARG A 272 -17.22 -8.84 -16.40
CA ARG A 272 -17.19 -8.28 -17.77
C ARG A 272 -15.85 -7.60 -18.09
N ASN A 273 -15.07 -7.24 -17.07
CA ASN A 273 -13.73 -6.64 -17.21
C ASN A 273 -13.72 -5.33 -18.02
N ILE A 274 -14.77 -4.51 -17.92
CA ILE A 274 -14.91 -3.29 -18.73
C ILE A 274 -13.77 -2.30 -18.50
N GLU A 275 -13.22 -2.25 -17.28
CA GLU A 275 -12.08 -1.41 -16.92
C GLU A 275 -10.80 -1.85 -17.63
N LEU A 276 -10.58 -3.17 -17.77
CA LEU A 276 -9.39 -3.69 -18.48
C LEU A 276 -9.42 -3.29 -19.96
N GLU A 277 -10.61 -3.35 -20.58
CA GLU A 277 -10.80 -2.92 -21.97
C GLU A 277 -10.61 -1.40 -22.09
N LYS A 278 -11.08 -0.61 -21.12
CA LYS A 278 -10.89 0.85 -21.12
C LYS A 278 -9.41 1.25 -21.07
N ILE A 279 -8.61 0.56 -20.26
CA ILE A 279 -7.15 0.75 -20.25
C ILE A 279 -6.57 0.45 -21.64
N TYR A 280 -6.93 -0.68 -22.24
CA TYR A 280 -6.42 -1.07 -23.55
C TYR A 280 -6.81 -0.09 -24.67
N GLU A 281 -8.05 0.37 -24.69
CA GLU A 281 -8.54 1.37 -25.64
C GLU A 281 -7.72 2.67 -25.62
N ASN A 282 -7.22 3.07 -24.44
CA ASN A 282 -6.50 4.34 -24.27
C ASN A 282 -4.97 4.22 -24.34
N THR A 283 -4.41 3.04 -24.05
CA THR A 283 -2.95 2.85 -23.89
C THR A 283 -2.37 1.82 -24.85
N LEU A 284 -3.22 1.00 -25.48
CA LEU A 284 -2.88 -0.19 -26.27
C LEU A 284 -2.14 -1.27 -25.50
N ASN A 285 -2.16 -1.20 -24.17
CA ASN A 285 -1.62 -2.20 -23.26
C ASN A 285 -2.72 -2.65 -22.30
N TYR A 286 -2.71 -3.92 -21.92
CA TYR A 286 -3.52 -4.40 -20.80
C TYR A 286 -2.70 -4.37 -19.50
N PRO A 287 -3.33 -4.16 -18.33
CA PRO A 287 -2.67 -4.36 -17.04
C PRO A 287 -2.14 -5.78 -16.91
N ALA A 288 -1.09 -6.00 -16.13
CA ALA A 288 -0.59 -7.34 -15.85
C ALA A 288 -1.46 -8.07 -14.82
N ILE A 289 -1.99 -7.35 -13.82
CA ILE A 289 -2.80 -7.89 -12.74
C ILE A 289 -4.27 -7.51 -12.95
N ARG A 290 -5.15 -8.51 -12.86
CA ARG A 290 -6.59 -8.33 -12.70
C ARG A 290 -6.93 -8.56 -11.23
N PHE A 291 -7.46 -7.54 -10.56
CA PHE A 291 -8.01 -7.69 -9.21
C PHE A 291 -9.54 -7.83 -9.27
N GLY A 292 -10.07 -8.88 -8.63
CA GLY A 292 -11.51 -9.07 -8.42
C GLY A 292 -11.88 -9.09 -6.94
N ASP A 293 -13.16 -9.33 -6.66
CA ASP A 293 -13.68 -9.40 -5.29
C ASP A 293 -14.46 -10.71 -5.05
N MET A 294 -14.19 -11.36 -3.92
CA MET A 294 -14.86 -12.59 -3.48
C MET A 294 -16.21 -12.35 -2.78
N SER A 295 -16.64 -11.10 -2.62
CA SER A 295 -17.87 -10.73 -1.88
C SER A 295 -19.14 -11.45 -2.33
N GLN A 296 -19.24 -11.87 -3.60
CA GLN A 296 -20.38 -12.65 -4.11
C GLN A 296 -20.45 -14.09 -3.58
N TYR A 297 -19.41 -14.58 -2.90
CA TYR A 297 -19.31 -15.94 -2.39
C TYR A 297 -19.44 -16.05 -0.85
N SER A 298 -19.62 -14.92 -0.15
CA SER A 298 -20.02 -14.90 1.27
C SER A 298 -21.49 -15.30 1.44
N VAL A 299 -21.81 -16.03 2.51
CA VAL A 299 -23.17 -16.51 2.77
C VAL A 299 -23.99 -15.46 3.51
N ASN A 300 -24.98 -14.93 2.80
CA ASN A 300 -26.29 -14.66 3.38
C ASN A 300 -27.33 -14.81 2.27
N ALA A 301 -27.80 -16.04 2.06
CA ALA A 301 -28.92 -16.38 1.16
C ALA A 301 -28.88 -15.76 -0.25
N ALA A 302 -27.70 -15.49 -0.81
CA ALA A 302 -27.57 -15.05 -2.19
C ALA A 302 -27.97 -16.20 -3.13
N GLU A 303 -28.81 -15.89 -4.11
CA GLU A 303 -29.08 -16.79 -5.23
C GLU A 303 -27.75 -17.27 -5.84
N PRO A 304 -27.66 -18.52 -6.32
CA PRO A 304 -26.45 -19.00 -6.97
C PRO A 304 -26.03 -18.02 -8.07
N VAL A 305 -24.79 -17.52 -8.02
CA VAL A 305 -24.24 -16.69 -9.10
C VAL A 305 -24.37 -17.48 -10.41
N PRO A 306 -25.06 -16.94 -11.43
CA PRO A 306 -25.12 -17.61 -12.72
C PRO A 306 -23.71 -17.92 -13.22
N ALA A 307 -23.49 -19.09 -13.81
CA ALA A 307 -22.15 -19.50 -14.26
C ALA A 307 -21.52 -18.50 -15.26
N GLU A 308 -22.36 -17.77 -15.98
CA GLU A 308 -21.97 -16.71 -16.94
C GLU A 308 -21.41 -15.47 -16.23
N GLU A 309 -21.84 -15.21 -14.98
CA GLU A 309 -21.55 -14.03 -14.16
C GLU A 309 -20.48 -14.31 -13.08
N ASP A 310 -19.89 -15.50 -13.11
CA ASP A 310 -18.94 -16.00 -12.12
C ASP A 310 -17.55 -15.36 -12.29
N ASP A 311 -17.12 -14.60 -11.29
CA ASP A 311 -15.87 -13.81 -11.36
C ASP A 311 -14.64 -14.72 -11.43
N VAL A 312 -14.65 -15.84 -10.70
CA VAL A 312 -13.57 -16.84 -10.76
C VAL A 312 -13.40 -17.40 -12.18
N SER A 313 -14.49 -17.58 -12.93
CA SER A 313 -14.40 -17.97 -14.34
C SER A 313 -13.78 -16.88 -15.22
N ALA A 314 -14.05 -15.60 -14.94
CA ALA A 314 -13.39 -14.49 -15.61
C ALA A 314 -11.88 -14.40 -15.26
N ALA A 315 -11.51 -14.61 -13.99
CA ALA A 315 -10.11 -14.70 -13.57
C ALA A 315 -9.36 -15.88 -14.22
N LEU A 316 -10.01 -17.04 -14.38
CA LEU A 316 -9.43 -18.18 -15.09
C LEU A 316 -9.14 -17.82 -16.56
N LYS A 317 -10.07 -17.16 -17.25
CA LYS A 317 -9.86 -16.67 -18.62
C LYS A 317 -8.71 -15.66 -18.69
N TRP A 318 -8.56 -14.83 -17.67
CA TRP A 318 -7.44 -13.89 -17.56
C TRP A 318 -6.09 -14.60 -17.37
N ALA A 319 -6.04 -15.59 -16.49
CA ALA A 319 -4.86 -16.43 -16.29
C ALA A 319 -4.49 -17.21 -17.57
N GLU A 320 -5.48 -17.69 -18.33
CA GLU A 320 -5.26 -18.33 -19.65
C GLU A 320 -4.65 -17.36 -20.68
N LYS A 321 -4.95 -16.06 -20.60
CA LYS A 321 -4.28 -15.02 -21.39
C LYS A 321 -2.84 -14.74 -20.92
N GLY A 322 -2.42 -15.32 -19.79
CA GLY A 322 -1.11 -15.16 -19.17
C GLY A 322 -1.04 -14.04 -18.13
N GLY A 323 -2.17 -13.52 -17.67
CA GLY A 323 -2.22 -12.46 -16.66
C GLY A 323 -2.12 -12.97 -15.22
N ILE A 324 -1.82 -12.06 -14.30
CA ILE A 324 -1.78 -12.32 -12.86
C ILE A 324 -3.19 -12.11 -12.28
N VAL A 325 -3.61 -12.98 -11.36
CA VAL A 325 -4.90 -12.91 -10.68
C VAL A 325 -4.70 -12.44 -9.26
N GLY A 326 -5.46 -11.43 -8.86
CA GLY A 326 -5.57 -10.98 -7.48
C GLY A 326 -7.02 -10.90 -7.01
N TYR A 327 -7.23 -11.04 -5.71
CA TYR A 327 -8.54 -10.97 -5.09
C TYR A 327 -8.48 -10.25 -3.74
N ILE A 328 -9.43 -9.36 -3.55
CA ILE A 328 -9.87 -8.91 -2.23
C ILE A 328 -11.13 -9.68 -1.80
N TRP A 329 -11.60 -9.40 -0.59
CA TRP A 329 -12.87 -9.91 -0.10
C TRP A 329 -13.60 -8.86 0.73
N HIS A 330 -14.58 -8.18 0.13
CA HIS A 330 -15.58 -7.44 0.91
C HIS A 330 -16.52 -8.42 1.59
N TRP A 331 -16.08 -8.91 2.73
CA TRP A 331 -16.77 -9.95 3.47
C TRP A 331 -18.04 -9.37 4.08
N LYS A 332 -19.20 -9.68 3.51
CA LYS A 332 -20.48 -9.29 4.12
C LYS A 332 -20.67 -10.03 5.44
N ALA A 333 -21.11 -9.33 6.48
CA ALA A 333 -21.20 -9.88 7.82
C ALA A 333 -21.99 -11.20 7.82
N PRO A 334 -21.48 -12.25 8.48
CA PRO A 334 -22.05 -13.60 8.42
C PRO A 334 -23.36 -13.73 9.22
N LEU A 335 -23.63 -12.77 10.12
CA LEU A 335 -24.85 -12.69 10.92
C LEU A 335 -25.36 -11.24 10.91
N TYR A 336 -26.66 -11.07 11.15
CA TYR A 336 -27.38 -9.78 11.08
C TYR A 336 -27.56 -9.26 9.64
N GLU A 337 -27.19 -8.02 9.36
CA GLU A 337 -27.29 -7.39 8.05
C GLU A 337 -26.23 -7.92 7.08
N ASN A 338 -26.63 -8.15 5.83
CA ASN A 338 -25.74 -8.61 4.76
C ASN A 338 -24.89 -7.46 4.20
N GLU A 339 -24.13 -6.82 5.07
CA GLU A 339 -23.32 -5.62 4.82
C GLU A 339 -21.91 -5.82 5.37
N PHE A 340 -20.92 -5.20 4.73
CA PHE A 340 -19.53 -5.25 5.19
C PHE A 340 -19.11 -4.00 5.99
N TYR A 341 -19.83 -2.88 5.82
CA TYR A 341 -19.60 -1.67 6.58
C TYR A 341 -20.05 -1.83 8.03
N SER A 342 -19.18 -1.51 8.99
CA SER A 342 -19.45 -1.61 10.43
C SER A 342 -20.65 -0.75 10.86
N GLU A 343 -20.85 0.42 10.25
CA GLU A 343 -22.02 1.27 10.53
C GLU A 343 -23.37 0.70 10.04
N LYS A 344 -23.35 -0.34 9.18
CA LYS A 344 -24.54 -0.93 8.55
C LYS A 344 -24.84 -2.35 9.03
N THR A 345 -24.08 -2.87 9.98
CA THR A 345 -24.29 -4.21 10.55
C THR A 345 -24.08 -4.18 12.05
N ASP A 346 -24.92 -4.90 12.79
CA ASP A 346 -24.74 -5.10 14.23
C ASP A 346 -23.70 -6.21 14.54
N PHE A 347 -23.00 -6.74 13.53
CA PHE A 347 -22.01 -7.78 13.71
C PHE A 347 -20.77 -7.27 14.46
N ASP A 348 -20.53 -7.83 15.64
CA ASP A 348 -19.35 -7.58 16.45
C ASP A 348 -18.47 -8.84 16.51
N LEU A 349 -17.25 -8.73 15.96
CA LEU A 349 -16.29 -9.82 15.89
C LEU A 349 -15.90 -10.35 17.27
N THR A 350 -15.98 -9.56 18.35
CA THR A 350 -15.69 -10.04 19.71
C THR A 350 -16.60 -11.22 20.13
N ASN A 351 -17.83 -11.29 19.59
CA ASN A 351 -18.75 -12.40 19.84
C ASN A 351 -18.36 -13.71 19.13
N ALA A 352 -17.47 -13.64 18.13
CA ALA A 352 -16.95 -14.81 17.43
C ALA A 352 -15.61 -15.30 18.00
N VAL A 353 -14.87 -14.44 18.70
CA VAL A 353 -13.53 -14.75 19.25
C VAL A 353 -13.63 -15.88 20.27
N THR A 354 -12.73 -16.85 20.16
CA THR A 354 -12.63 -17.98 21.09
C THR A 354 -11.18 -18.42 21.29
N ASP A 355 -10.88 -18.90 22.50
CA ASP A 355 -9.59 -19.50 22.85
C ASP A 355 -9.40 -20.90 22.23
N MET A 356 -10.48 -21.51 21.71
CA MET A 356 -10.40 -22.80 21.05
C MET A 356 -9.78 -22.66 19.66
N ASP A 357 -8.82 -23.52 19.31
CA ASP A 357 -8.30 -23.61 17.94
C ASP A 357 -9.33 -24.25 17.01
N VAL A 358 -10.25 -23.42 16.52
CA VAL A 358 -11.36 -23.84 15.64
C VAL A 358 -10.93 -24.00 14.18
N ALA A 359 -9.79 -23.43 13.79
CA ALA A 359 -9.34 -23.38 12.39
C ALA A 359 -9.17 -24.77 11.77
N MET A 360 -8.76 -25.76 12.56
CA MET A 360 -8.46 -27.12 12.06
C MET A 360 -9.60 -28.13 12.29
N LEU A 361 -10.73 -27.72 12.88
CA LEU A 361 -11.85 -28.61 13.16
C LEU A 361 -12.62 -28.98 11.90
N SER A 362 -13.02 -30.23 11.75
CA SER A 362 -13.93 -30.62 10.66
C SER A 362 -15.30 -29.91 10.78
N PRO A 363 -16.02 -29.63 9.68
CA PRO A 363 -17.38 -29.09 9.71
C PRO A 363 -18.31 -29.83 10.67
N GLN A 364 -18.23 -31.17 10.71
CA GLN A 364 -19.04 -31.98 11.64
C GLN A 364 -18.75 -31.63 13.11
N LYS A 365 -17.48 -31.39 13.44
CA LYS A 365 -17.09 -31.04 14.81
C LYS A 365 -17.50 -29.61 15.18
N ILE A 366 -17.46 -28.68 14.21
CA ILE A 366 -17.97 -27.32 14.39
C ILE A 366 -19.48 -27.37 14.68
N ASP A 367 -20.25 -28.13 13.90
CA ASP A 367 -21.69 -28.33 14.12
C ASP A 367 -22.01 -28.96 15.48
N GLU A 368 -21.22 -29.96 15.91
CA GLU A 368 -21.36 -30.59 17.24
C GLU A 368 -21.13 -29.57 18.37
N LEU A 369 -20.04 -28.80 18.31
CA LEU A 369 -19.70 -27.83 19.35
C LEU A 369 -20.70 -26.67 19.41
N TYR A 370 -21.29 -26.30 18.28
CA TYR A 370 -22.40 -25.35 18.24
C TYR A 370 -23.66 -25.92 18.93
N GLN A 371 -24.03 -27.17 18.65
CA GLN A 371 -25.18 -27.83 19.28
C GLN A 371 -24.99 -28.02 20.80
N GLU A 372 -23.75 -28.20 21.24
CA GLU A 372 -23.36 -28.28 22.65
C GLU A 372 -23.33 -26.90 23.33
N GLY A 373 -23.48 -25.80 22.59
CA GLY A 373 -23.41 -24.43 23.10
C GLY A 373 -21.99 -23.95 23.43
N THR A 374 -20.96 -24.63 22.91
CA THR A 374 -19.54 -24.28 23.11
C THR A 374 -19.08 -23.21 22.13
N LEU A 375 -19.56 -23.23 20.89
CA LEU A 375 -19.30 -22.19 19.89
C LEU A 375 -20.52 -21.29 19.74
N THR A 376 -20.29 -20.01 19.48
CA THR A 376 -21.33 -19.04 19.13
C THR A 376 -21.78 -19.22 17.67
N ALA A 377 -22.92 -18.64 17.31
CA ALA A 377 -23.40 -18.70 15.92
C ALA A 377 -22.45 -17.91 15.00
N GLU A 378 -21.90 -16.81 15.51
CA GLU A 378 -20.94 -15.92 14.89
C GLU A 378 -19.66 -16.69 14.50
N THR A 379 -19.06 -17.45 15.42
CA THR A 379 -17.87 -18.28 15.12
C THR A 379 -18.16 -19.29 14.01
N VAL A 380 -19.32 -19.96 14.06
CA VAL A 380 -19.68 -21.02 13.10
C VAL A 380 -19.90 -20.46 11.71
N LEU A 381 -20.68 -19.38 11.61
CA LEU A 381 -21.00 -18.75 10.32
C LEU A 381 -19.76 -18.12 9.69
N LEU A 382 -18.87 -17.55 10.50
CA LEU A 382 -17.58 -17.06 10.07
C LEU A 382 -16.75 -18.18 9.41
N ILE A 383 -16.64 -19.35 10.05
CA ILE A 383 -15.90 -20.49 9.45
C ILE A 383 -16.58 -21.00 8.17
N HIS A 384 -17.91 -21.02 8.12
CA HIS A 384 -18.63 -21.42 6.90
C HIS A 384 -18.34 -20.49 5.72
N ASP A 385 -18.30 -19.18 5.94
CA ASP A 385 -17.93 -18.22 4.90
C ASP A 385 -16.51 -18.43 4.40
N ILE A 386 -15.57 -18.65 5.32
CA ILE A 386 -14.19 -19.00 4.95
C ILE A 386 -14.17 -20.27 4.10
N ASP A 387 -14.92 -21.30 4.47
CA ASP A 387 -14.98 -22.56 3.72
C ASP A 387 -15.57 -22.37 2.31
N ASN A 388 -16.57 -21.51 2.15
CA ASN A 388 -17.18 -21.22 0.85
C ASN A 388 -16.25 -20.43 -0.08
N VAL A 389 -15.58 -19.39 0.43
CA VAL A 389 -14.56 -18.65 -0.34
C VAL A 389 -13.37 -19.55 -0.66
N SER A 390 -12.98 -20.43 0.27
CA SER A 390 -11.91 -21.42 0.05
C SER A 390 -12.24 -22.35 -1.11
N ALA A 391 -13.50 -22.77 -1.24
CA ALA A 391 -13.93 -23.61 -2.36
C ALA A 391 -13.79 -22.89 -3.71
N GLN A 392 -13.95 -21.56 -3.75
CA GLN A 392 -13.74 -20.77 -4.96
C GLN A 392 -12.26 -20.60 -5.29
N LEU A 393 -11.43 -20.27 -4.30
CA LEU A 393 -9.97 -20.21 -4.44
C LEU A 393 -9.38 -21.58 -4.85
N ALA A 394 -9.98 -22.69 -4.42
CA ALA A 394 -9.59 -24.03 -4.83
C ALA A 394 -9.78 -24.26 -6.34
N ARG A 395 -10.76 -23.63 -7.00
CA ARG A 395 -10.95 -23.73 -8.46
C ARG A 395 -9.77 -23.13 -9.22
N LEU A 396 -9.20 -22.03 -8.72
CA LEU A 396 -7.98 -21.41 -9.25
C LEU A 396 -6.77 -22.31 -9.01
N LYS A 397 -6.66 -22.88 -7.80
CA LYS A 397 -5.62 -23.85 -7.44
C LYS A 397 -5.62 -25.07 -8.35
N GLU A 398 -6.79 -25.66 -8.63
CA GLU A 398 -6.95 -26.82 -9.52
C GLU A 398 -6.49 -26.55 -10.95
N LYS A 399 -6.43 -25.28 -11.34
CA LYS A 399 -5.93 -24.80 -12.63
C LYS A 399 -4.52 -24.25 -12.57
N HIS A 400 -3.80 -24.49 -11.46
CA HIS A 400 -2.43 -24.03 -11.26
C HIS A 400 -2.28 -22.50 -11.31
N VAL A 401 -3.33 -21.76 -10.92
CA VAL A 401 -3.32 -20.30 -10.91
C VAL A 401 -2.91 -19.79 -9.53
N PRO A 402 -1.75 -19.11 -9.39
CA PRO A 402 -1.40 -18.41 -8.16
C PRO A 402 -2.28 -17.16 -8.00
N VAL A 403 -2.58 -16.80 -6.77
CA VAL A 403 -3.50 -15.70 -6.42
C VAL A 403 -2.81 -14.76 -5.45
N LEU A 404 -2.76 -13.48 -5.83
CA LEU A 404 -2.49 -12.38 -4.89
C LEU A 404 -3.73 -12.21 -4.00
N TRP A 405 -3.66 -12.71 -2.78
CA TRP A 405 -4.80 -12.82 -1.87
C TRP A 405 -4.72 -11.77 -0.76
N ARG A 406 -5.64 -10.80 -0.78
CA ARG A 406 -5.66 -9.64 0.12
C ARG A 406 -6.98 -9.59 0.92
N PRO A 407 -7.19 -10.49 1.88
CA PRO A 407 -8.39 -10.48 2.72
C PRO A 407 -8.27 -9.47 3.86
N LEU A 408 -9.41 -9.14 4.49
CA LEU A 408 -9.46 -8.32 5.71
C LEU A 408 -8.70 -6.98 5.53
N HIS A 409 -8.87 -6.36 4.37
CA HIS A 409 -8.22 -5.10 4.02
C HIS A 409 -8.76 -3.94 4.85
N GLU A 410 -7.96 -2.89 4.98
CA GLU A 410 -8.34 -1.63 5.64
C GLU A 410 -8.82 -1.73 7.10
N ALA A 411 -8.26 -2.67 7.86
CA ALA A 411 -8.80 -3.01 9.18
C ALA A 411 -8.69 -1.89 10.23
N SER A 412 -7.61 -1.10 10.24
CA SER A 412 -7.46 -0.03 11.23
C SER A 412 -8.37 1.17 10.98
N GLY A 413 -8.96 1.28 9.80
CA GLY A 413 -9.93 2.31 9.46
C GLY A 413 -11.29 2.15 10.15
N ASP A 414 -11.54 1.01 10.81
CA ASP A 414 -12.77 0.66 11.55
C ASP A 414 -14.11 0.66 10.77
N TRP A 415 -14.11 1.14 9.53
CA TRP A 415 -15.31 1.19 8.68
C TRP A 415 -15.78 -0.17 8.18
N PHE A 416 -14.95 -1.21 8.27
CA PHE A 416 -15.35 -2.60 8.02
C PHE A 416 -15.46 -3.39 9.32
N TRP A 417 -16.45 -4.30 9.41
CA TRP A 417 -16.73 -5.02 10.65
C TRP A 417 -15.55 -5.83 11.19
N TRP A 418 -14.64 -6.28 10.32
CA TRP A 418 -13.45 -7.05 10.75
C TRP A 418 -12.39 -6.17 11.42
N GLY A 419 -12.48 -4.85 11.25
CA GLY A 419 -11.62 -3.85 11.86
C GLY A 419 -12.23 -3.18 13.10
N SER A 420 -13.56 -3.12 13.19
CA SER A 420 -14.25 -2.31 14.22
C SER A 420 -14.22 -2.86 15.65
N SER A 421 -13.77 -4.10 15.84
CA SER A 421 -13.72 -4.78 17.16
C SER A 421 -12.32 -4.78 17.80
N GLY A 422 -11.44 -3.89 17.34
CA GLY A 422 -10.08 -3.72 17.86
C GLY A 422 -9.04 -4.69 17.29
N ALA A 423 -7.77 -4.32 17.44
CA ALA A 423 -6.63 -5.00 16.81
C ALA A 423 -6.47 -6.48 17.23
N ASP A 424 -6.78 -6.83 18.49
CA ASP A 424 -6.67 -8.22 18.98
C ASP A 424 -7.68 -9.15 18.29
N SER A 425 -8.93 -8.71 18.14
CA SER A 425 -9.98 -9.44 17.42
C SER A 425 -9.61 -9.62 15.95
N TYR A 426 -9.07 -8.58 15.32
CA TYR A 426 -8.57 -8.63 13.95
C TYR A 426 -7.43 -9.65 13.79
N LYS A 427 -6.42 -9.63 14.67
CA LYS A 427 -5.28 -10.58 14.62
C LYS A 427 -5.73 -12.02 14.84
N TRP A 428 -6.70 -12.24 15.73
CA TRP A 428 -7.35 -13.55 15.90
C TRP A 428 -8.00 -14.02 14.59
N LEU A 429 -8.76 -13.15 13.92
CA LEU A 429 -9.42 -13.45 12.66
C LEU A 429 -8.43 -13.71 11.52
N TRP A 430 -7.36 -12.91 11.41
CA TRP A 430 -6.29 -13.13 10.43
C TRP A 430 -5.69 -14.53 10.58
N ASN A 431 -5.34 -14.92 11.81
CA ASN A 431 -4.78 -16.24 12.09
C ASN A 431 -5.78 -17.38 11.81
N LEU A 432 -7.05 -17.21 12.18
CA LEU A 432 -8.11 -18.17 11.85
C LEU A 432 -8.23 -18.35 10.32
N LEU A 433 -8.30 -17.25 9.58
CA LEU A 433 -8.41 -17.25 8.12
C LEU A 433 -7.20 -17.93 7.48
N TYR A 434 -5.98 -17.55 7.89
CA TYR A 434 -4.74 -18.14 7.39
C TYR A 434 -4.71 -19.66 7.61
N LYS A 435 -4.92 -20.12 8.84
CA LYS A 435 -4.88 -21.55 9.16
C LYS A 435 -5.99 -22.31 8.44
N ARG A 436 -7.21 -21.77 8.39
CA ARG A 436 -8.33 -22.44 7.72
C ARG A 436 -8.09 -22.57 6.21
N GLN A 437 -7.66 -21.51 5.54
CA GLN A 437 -7.44 -21.53 4.08
C GLN A 437 -6.15 -22.29 3.70
N THR A 438 -5.03 -21.96 4.34
CA THR A 438 -3.71 -22.48 3.99
C THR A 438 -3.49 -23.90 4.55
N GLU A 439 -3.86 -24.14 5.81
CA GLU A 439 -3.56 -25.41 6.48
C GLU A 439 -4.71 -26.41 6.41
N TYR A 440 -5.96 -26.01 6.63
CA TYR A 440 -7.10 -26.93 6.56
C TYR A 440 -7.49 -27.25 5.10
N HIS A 441 -7.78 -26.22 4.29
CA HIS A 441 -8.14 -26.37 2.87
C HIS A 441 -6.95 -26.63 1.94
N LYS A 442 -5.72 -26.54 2.47
CA LYS A 442 -4.47 -26.77 1.71
C LYS A 442 -4.37 -25.85 0.49
N LEU A 443 -4.85 -24.62 0.59
CA LEU A 443 -4.71 -23.62 -0.49
C LEU A 443 -3.26 -23.13 -0.52
N ASN A 444 -2.47 -23.75 -1.38
CA ASN A 444 -1.05 -23.46 -1.51
C ASN A 444 -0.72 -22.57 -2.72
N ASN A 445 -1.72 -22.07 -3.42
CA ASN A 445 -1.59 -21.12 -4.52
C ASN A 445 -1.76 -19.65 -4.07
N LEU A 446 -2.01 -19.39 -2.77
CA LEU A 446 -2.21 -18.04 -2.24
C LEU A 446 -0.87 -17.38 -1.88
N ILE A 447 -0.74 -16.11 -2.27
CA ILE A 447 0.30 -15.18 -1.82
C ILE A 447 -0.42 -14.14 -0.96
N TRP A 448 -0.16 -14.13 0.33
CA TRP A 448 -0.90 -13.35 1.33
C TRP A 448 -0.45 -11.89 1.35
N ILE A 449 -1.40 -10.98 1.21
CA ILE A 449 -1.16 -9.54 1.20
C ILE A 449 -1.82 -8.91 2.42
N TRP A 450 -1.03 -8.29 3.28
CA TRP A 450 -1.50 -7.57 4.46
C TRP A 450 -1.56 -6.07 4.16
N SER A 451 -2.67 -5.44 4.54
CA SER A 451 -2.93 -4.02 4.27
C SER A 451 -2.56 -3.18 5.50
N ALA A 452 -1.44 -2.48 5.40
CA ALA A 452 -0.87 -1.61 6.41
C ALA A 452 -1.65 -0.31 6.50
N GLN A 453 -2.32 -0.10 7.63
CA GLN A 453 -3.02 1.15 7.92
C GLN A 453 -2.97 1.54 9.42
N GLY A 454 -2.26 0.77 10.25
CA GLY A 454 -1.99 1.09 11.66
C GLY A 454 -1.01 0.07 12.26
N THR A 455 -0.11 0.54 13.12
CA THR A 455 0.93 -0.28 13.78
C THR A 455 0.31 -1.33 14.70
N ASP A 456 -0.75 -0.98 15.42
CA ASP A 456 -1.48 -1.90 16.31
C ASP A 456 -2.08 -3.10 15.58
N TYR A 457 -2.43 -2.95 14.30
CA TYR A 457 -3.01 -4.01 13.46
C TYR A 457 -1.95 -4.89 12.79
N PHE A 458 -0.66 -4.64 13.03
CA PHE A 458 0.42 -5.42 12.43
C PHE A 458 0.37 -6.89 12.89
N VAL A 459 0.17 -7.79 11.94
CA VAL A 459 0.06 -9.25 12.18
C VAL A 459 1.43 -9.95 12.27
N GLY A 460 2.51 -9.20 12.09
CA GLY A 460 3.88 -9.70 12.11
C GLY A 460 4.35 -10.25 10.77
N ASN A 461 5.63 -10.04 10.46
CA ASN A 461 6.26 -10.45 9.18
C ASN A 461 6.12 -11.95 8.85
N ALA A 462 5.88 -12.82 9.82
CA ALA A 462 5.74 -14.25 9.58
C ALA A 462 4.34 -14.66 9.05
N ALA A 463 3.36 -13.75 9.05
CA ALA A 463 1.96 -14.06 8.76
C ALA A 463 1.47 -13.63 7.37
N PHE A 464 2.30 -12.96 6.57
CA PHE A 464 1.96 -12.49 5.22
C PHE A 464 3.18 -12.42 4.30
N ASP A 465 2.97 -12.35 2.98
CA ASP A 465 4.02 -12.32 1.96
C ASP A 465 4.36 -10.90 1.47
N ILE A 466 3.35 -10.05 1.30
CA ILE A 466 3.46 -8.67 0.78
C ILE A 466 2.78 -7.70 1.75
N ALA A 467 3.46 -6.62 2.12
CA ALA A 467 2.83 -5.50 2.82
C ALA A 467 2.30 -4.51 1.78
N SER A 468 1.14 -3.92 2.04
CA SER A 468 0.53 -2.99 1.10
C SER A 468 -0.22 -1.85 1.79
N VAL A 469 -0.61 -0.82 1.06
CA VAL A 469 -1.47 0.26 1.57
C VAL A 469 -2.46 0.68 0.49
N ASP A 470 -3.60 1.20 0.94
CA ASP A 470 -4.68 1.71 0.09
C ASP A 470 -4.70 3.23 0.24
N LEU A 471 -4.58 3.96 -0.88
CA LEU A 471 -4.46 5.42 -0.86
C LEU A 471 -5.44 6.08 -1.82
N TYR A 472 -6.36 6.85 -1.23
CA TYR A 472 -7.33 7.66 -1.95
C TYR A 472 -7.10 9.12 -1.58
N SER A 473 -6.88 9.95 -2.60
CA SER A 473 -6.66 11.38 -2.45
C SER A 473 -7.76 12.13 -3.18
N ASP A 474 -8.36 13.11 -2.51
CA ASP A 474 -9.21 14.11 -3.16
C ASP A 474 -8.38 15.12 -3.97
N ASN A 475 -7.08 15.26 -3.64
CA ASN A 475 -6.14 15.97 -4.48
C ASN A 475 -5.76 15.09 -5.67
N THR A 476 -5.94 15.63 -6.88
CA THR A 476 -5.61 14.98 -8.15
C THR A 476 -4.13 15.14 -8.53
N ASP A 477 -3.33 15.84 -7.74
CA ASP A 477 -1.89 15.89 -7.97
C ASP A 477 -1.26 14.52 -7.76
N ASN A 478 -0.65 13.97 -8.82
CA ASN A 478 0.06 12.69 -8.73
C ASN A 478 1.27 12.85 -7.80
N THR A 479 1.42 11.94 -6.84
CA THR A 479 2.58 11.89 -5.93
C THR A 479 3.25 10.53 -6.02
N SER A 480 4.44 10.40 -5.45
CA SER A 480 5.11 9.10 -5.28
C SER A 480 4.53 8.24 -4.15
N TYR A 481 3.76 8.86 -3.24
CA TYR A 481 3.34 8.30 -1.95
C TYR A 481 4.53 7.82 -1.08
N TYR A 482 5.69 8.47 -1.19
CA TYR A 482 6.92 8.00 -0.53
C TYR A 482 6.81 7.92 1.00
N LYS A 483 6.04 8.82 1.64
CA LYS A 483 5.86 8.81 3.11
C LYS A 483 5.27 7.48 3.58
N GLN A 484 4.20 7.03 2.92
CA GLN A 484 3.54 5.75 3.21
C GLN A 484 4.44 4.56 2.84
N TYR A 485 5.19 4.65 1.74
CA TYR A 485 6.18 3.64 1.38
C TYR A 485 7.24 3.46 2.48
N GLN A 486 7.82 4.56 2.97
CA GLN A 486 8.85 4.54 4.02
C GLN A 486 8.31 4.04 5.36
N TRP A 487 7.09 4.45 5.73
CA TRP A 487 6.44 3.95 6.94
C TRP A 487 6.29 2.41 6.92
N ILE A 488 5.79 1.83 5.82
CA ILE A 488 5.67 0.37 5.69
C ILE A 488 7.04 -0.30 5.65
N TYR A 489 8.01 0.33 4.99
CA TYR A 489 9.39 -0.17 4.96
C TYR A 489 9.96 -0.28 6.38
N SER A 490 9.81 0.77 7.19
CA SER A 490 10.23 0.77 8.60
C SER A 490 9.47 -0.27 9.41
N LEU A 491 8.13 -0.31 9.32
CA LEU A 491 7.28 -1.26 10.05
C LEU A 491 7.66 -2.73 9.77
N THR A 492 8.04 -3.03 8.53
CA THR A 492 8.44 -4.39 8.13
C THR A 492 9.95 -4.64 8.24
N GLY A 493 10.74 -3.63 8.62
CA GLY A 493 12.21 -3.68 8.65
C GLY A 493 12.83 -3.97 7.29
N GLY A 494 12.18 -3.56 6.19
CA GLY A 494 12.63 -3.80 4.82
C GLY A 494 12.66 -5.29 4.41
N GLN A 495 11.90 -6.16 5.09
CA GLN A 495 11.90 -7.61 4.85
C GLN A 495 10.83 -8.06 3.85
N LYS A 496 9.96 -7.15 3.41
CA LYS A 496 8.77 -7.46 2.61
C LYS A 496 8.74 -6.66 1.32
N LEU A 497 8.08 -7.23 0.31
CA LEU A 497 7.60 -6.43 -0.81
C LEU A 497 6.58 -5.40 -0.30
N ILE A 498 6.61 -4.21 -0.88
CA ILE A 498 5.69 -3.13 -0.56
C ILE A 498 4.87 -2.79 -1.81
N ALA A 499 3.55 -2.73 -1.68
CA ALA A 499 2.64 -2.49 -2.80
C ALA A 499 1.61 -1.39 -2.49
N LEU A 500 1.16 -0.70 -3.53
CA LEU A 500 0.03 0.21 -3.47
C LEU A 500 -1.22 -0.60 -3.83
N SER A 501 -1.80 -1.31 -2.85
CA SER A 501 -2.82 -2.32 -3.12
C SER A 501 -4.11 -1.76 -3.66
N GLU A 502 -4.45 -0.52 -3.30
CA GLU A 502 -5.49 0.28 -3.93
C GLU A 502 -5.02 1.71 -4.11
N CYS A 503 -5.40 2.32 -5.23
CA CYS A 503 -5.25 3.75 -5.42
C CYS A 503 -6.40 4.35 -6.22
N GLY A 504 -6.79 5.57 -5.85
CA GLY A 504 -7.68 6.39 -6.66
C GLY A 504 -6.96 7.09 -7.82
N THR A 505 -5.77 7.61 -7.53
CA THR A 505 -4.88 8.29 -8.49
C THR A 505 -3.59 7.49 -8.64
N LEU A 506 -3.09 7.37 -9.87
CA LEU A 506 -1.85 6.65 -10.15
C LEU A 506 -0.64 7.35 -9.51
N PRO A 507 0.34 6.61 -8.99
CA PRO A 507 1.58 7.22 -8.53
C PRO A 507 2.32 7.86 -9.71
N ASP A 508 2.89 9.04 -9.49
CA ASP A 508 3.71 9.70 -10.52
C ASP A 508 4.99 8.91 -10.75
N MET A 509 5.24 8.50 -11.99
CA MET A 509 6.37 7.66 -12.34
C MET A 509 7.73 8.34 -12.11
N GLU A 510 7.86 9.64 -12.38
CA GLU A 510 9.14 10.34 -12.17
C GLU A 510 9.39 10.52 -10.67
N LEU A 511 8.38 10.94 -9.91
CA LEU A 511 8.50 11.11 -8.46
C LEU A 511 8.74 9.77 -7.76
N THR A 512 8.04 8.69 -8.13
CA THR A 512 8.24 7.35 -7.54
C THR A 512 9.68 6.86 -7.67
N PHE A 513 10.32 7.09 -8.82
CA PHE A 513 11.70 6.67 -9.02
C PHE A 513 12.71 7.64 -8.41
N ARG A 514 12.44 8.95 -8.44
CA ARG A 514 13.22 9.97 -7.73
C ARG A 514 13.26 9.67 -6.23
N ASP A 515 12.09 9.47 -5.64
CA ASP A 515 11.88 9.27 -4.19
C ASP A 515 12.18 7.83 -3.74
N ARG A 516 12.56 6.95 -4.68
CA ARG A 516 12.88 5.53 -4.45
C ARG A 516 11.72 4.73 -3.83
N ALA A 517 10.49 5.24 -3.95
CA ALA A 517 9.25 4.61 -3.52
C ALA A 517 8.67 3.69 -4.61
N VAL A 518 9.50 2.81 -5.19
CA VAL A 518 9.12 1.97 -6.33
C VAL A 518 8.26 0.80 -5.87
N TRP A 519 6.95 1.02 -5.85
CA TRP A 519 5.92 0.04 -5.51
C TRP A 519 6.04 -1.25 -6.33
N SER A 520 5.89 -2.41 -5.68
CA SER A 520 5.92 -3.71 -6.37
C SER A 520 4.82 -3.82 -7.44
N PHE A 521 3.63 -3.31 -7.11
CA PHE A 521 2.50 -3.15 -8.01
C PHE A 521 1.60 -2.03 -7.50
N PHE A 522 0.69 -1.56 -8.35
CA PHE A 522 -0.46 -0.77 -7.94
C PHE A 522 -1.77 -1.49 -8.29
N GLY A 523 -2.86 -1.17 -7.60
CA GLY A 523 -4.22 -1.57 -7.96
C GLY A 523 -5.13 -0.37 -8.15
N LEU A 524 -5.30 0.10 -9.39
CA LEU A 524 -6.21 1.21 -9.67
C LEU A 524 -7.66 0.76 -9.45
N TRP A 525 -8.43 1.50 -8.64
CA TRP A 525 -9.81 1.15 -8.35
C TRP A 525 -10.70 1.25 -9.59
N TYR A 526 -11.82 0.52 -9.59
CA TYR A 526 -12.80 0.56 -10.67
C TYR A 526 -13.78 1.74 -10.53
N GLY A 527 -14.74 1.85 -11.46
CA GLY A 527 -15.79 2.87 -11.37
C GLY A 527 -15.24 4.26 -11.64
N ASP A 528 -15.65 5.27 -10.86
CA ASP A 528 -15.38 6.70 -11.12
C ASP A 528 -13.88 7.06 -11.27
N TYR A 529 -12.97 6.21 -10.78
CA TYR A 529 -11.52 6.35 -10.91
C TYR A 529 -10.97 6.08 -12.32
N ILE A 530 -11.78 5.47 -13.18
CA ILE A 530 -11.43 5.16 -14.59
C ILE A 530 -12.60 5.30 -15.56
N LEU A 531 -13.85 5.13 -15.12
CA LEU A 531 -15.06 5.19 -15.93
C LEU A 531 -15.98 6.33 -15.50
N ASP A 532 -16.60 7.01 -16.45
CA ASP A 532 -17.70 7.91 -16.17
C ASP A 532 -19.04 7.16 -16.11
N LYS A 533 -20.12 7.87 -15.81
CA LYS A 533 -21.49 7.30 -15.75
C LYS A 533 -22.00 6.67 -17.06
N ASN A 534 -21.35 6.95 -18.20
CA ASN A 534 -21.68 6.37 -19.51
C ASN A 534 -20.80 5.16 -19.85
N GLY A 535 -19.77 4.87 -19.04
CA GLY A 535 -18.76 3.85 -19.31
C GLY A 535 -17.62 4.33 -20.23
N ASP A 536 -17.51 5.64 -20.43
CA ASP A 536 -16.37 6.27 -21.12
C ASP A 536 -15.23 6.52 -20.15
N LEU A 537 -14.05 6.93 -20.65
CA LEU A 537 -12.91 7.24 -19.77
C LEU A 537 -13.26 8.44 -18.87
N SER A 538 -13.14 8.26 -17.55
CA SER A 538 -13.19 9.36 -16.57
C SER A 538 -11.78 9.90 -16.36
N GLU A 539 -11.59 11.18 -16.68
CA GLU A 539 -10.34 11.90 -16.39
C GLU A 539 -10.42 12.70 -15.07
N LYS A 540 -11.37 12.35 -14.19
CA LYS A 540 -11.56 13.04 -12.90
C LYS A 540 -10.36 12.85 -11.96
N TYR A 541 -9.79 11.64 -11.95
CA TYR A 541 -8.70 11.26 -11.06
C TYR A 541 -7.41 10.96 -11.81
N ASN A 542 -7.52 10.38 -13.01
CA ASN A 542 -6.38 9.98 -13.83
C ASN A 542 -6.62 10.47 -15.25
N THR A 543 -5.77 11.37 -15.75
CA THR A 543 -5.90 11.82 -17.14
C THR A 543 -5.53 10.68 -18.10
N ARG A 544 -5.97 10.78 -19.35
CA ARG A 544 -5.53 9.82 -20.39
C ARG A 544 -4.01 9.79 -20.53
N GLU A 545 -3.36 10.93 -20.34
CA GLU A 545 -1.89 11.05 -20.39
C GLU A 545 -1.23 10.32 -19.23
N ASP A 546 -1.77 10.38 -18.01
CA ASP A 546 -1.27 9.61 -16.86
C ASP A 546 -1.33 8.10 -17.12
N LEU A 547 -2.44 7.63 -17.69
CA LEU A 547 -2.60 6.23 -18.11
C LEU A 547 -1.56 5.84 -19.16
N ILE A 548 -1.35 6.68 -20.19
CA ILE A 548 -0.34 6.42 -21.23
C ILE A 548 1.06 6.35 -20.61
N ARG A 549 1.44 7.31 -19.76
CA ARG A 549 2.76 7.31 -19.12
C ARG A 549 2.98 6.06 -18.28
N MET A 550 2.00 5.69 -17.46
CA MET A 550 2.09 4.51 -16.61
C MET A 550 2.15 3.22 -17.43
N TYR A 551 1.21 3.00 -18.35
CA TYR A 551 1.10 1.73 -19.08
C TYR A 551 2.09 1.58 -20.23
N ASN A 552 2.66 2.66 -20.74
CA ASN A 552 3.65 2.62 -21.82
C ASN A 552 5.07 2.87 -21.33
N SER A 553 5.33 2.99 -20.01
CA SER A 553 6.68 3.18 -19.48
C SER A 553 7.59 1.97 -19.71
N ASN A 554 8.87 2.20 -20.03
CA ASN A 554 9.92 1.18 -20.00
C ASN A 554 10.19 0.61 -18.59
N ARG A 555 9.69 1.27 -17.55
CA ARG A 555 9.79 0.89 -16.13
C ARG A 555 8.53 0.23 -15.58
N THR A 556 7.53 -0.07 -16.40
CA THR A 556 6.34 -0.81 -15.97
C THR A 556 6.19 -2.15 -16.66
N ILE A 557 5.44 -3.05 -16.02
CA ILE A 557 5.18 -4.42 -16.48
C ILE A 557 3.68 -4.51 -16.77
N THR A 558 3.35 -4.53 -18.06
CA THR A 558 2.01 -4.78 -18.61
C THR A 558 1.82 -6.27 -18.91
N LEU A 559 0.60 -6.70 -19.28
CA LEU A 559 0.30 -8.09 -19.60
C LEU A 559 1.30 -8.68 -20.61
N ASP A 560 1.52 -7.99 -21.73
CA ASP A 560 2.37 -8.50 -22.81
C ASP A 560 3.85 -8.56 -22.40
N LYS A 561 4.32 -7.59 -21.60
CA LYS A 561 5.68 -7.64 -21.06
C LYS A 561 5.83 -8.79 -20.05
N TYR A 562 4.85 -9.01 -19.17
CA TYR A 562 4.86 -10.14 -18.23
C TYR A 562 4.87 -11.51 -18.95
N LYS A 563 4.05 -11.67 -19.99
CA LYS A 563 4.03 -12.89 -20.83
C LYS A 563 5.37 -13.10 -21.53
N ASN A 564 5.99 -12.03 -22.01
CA ASN A 564 7.27 -12.07 -22.69
C ASN A 564 8.42 -11.70 -21.73
N LYS A 565 8.63 -12.52 -20.70
CA LYS A 565 9.68 -12.33 -19.69
C LYS A 565 11.09 -12.06 -20.29
N SER A 566 11.34 -12.48 -21.54
CA SER A 566 12.57 -12.19 -22.28
C SER A 566 12.78 -10.71 -22.66
N VAL A 567 11.73 -9.90 -22.74
CA VAL A 567 11.82 -8.44 -23.02
C VAL A 567 12.62 -7.72 -21.92
N PHE A 568 12.75 -8.34 -20.75
CA PHE A 568 13.41 -7.78 -19.58
C PHE A 568 14.86 -8.26 -19.36
N LYS A 569 15.42 -9.08 -20.26
CA LYS A 569 16.84 -9.44 -20.19
C LYS A 569 17.66 -8.19 -20.52
N GLU A 570 18.17 -7.52 -19.48
CA GLU A 570 18.91 -6.25 -19.61
C GLU A 570 20.15 -6.36 -20.50
N GLU A 571 20.38 -5.28 -21.26
CA GLU A 571 21.69 -4.93 -21.81
C GLU A 571 22.71 -4.76 -20.67
N PRO A 572 24.00 -5.09 -20.91
CA PRO A 572 25.03 -4.99 -19.87
C PRO A 572 25.10 -3.57 -19.30
N PRO A 573 25.47 -3.41 -18.02
CA PRO A 573 25.60 -2.10 -17.40
C PRO A 573 26.54 -1.23 -18.24
N VAL A 574 26.08 -0.06 -18.64
CA VAL A 574 26.94 0.98 -19.21
C VAL A 574 27.98 1.32 -18.14
N SER A 575 29.19 0.81 -18.33
CA SER A 575 30.34 1.15 -17.50
C SER A 575 30.61 2.65 -17.63
N THR A 576 30.18 3.43 -16.63
CA THR A 576 30.60 4.82 -16.44
C THR A 576 31.84 4.89 -15.57
N ALA A 577 32.78 3.95 -15.74
CA ALA A 577 34.13 4.14 -15.24
C ALA A 577 34.87 5.08 -16.21
N PRO A 578 35.39 6.25 -15.77
CA PRO A 578 36.34 6.99 -16.58
C PRO A 578 37.57 6.10 -16.77
N ALA A 579 37.89 5.75 -18.02
CA ALA A 579 39.16 5.16 -18.36
C ALA A 579 40.25 6.22 -18.13
N THR A 580 40.81 6.26 -16.92
CA THR A 580 42.03 7.01 -16.62
C THR A 580 43.19 6.32 -17.34
N THR A 581 43.42 6.73 -18.59
CA THR A 581 44.64 6.39 -19.32
C THR A 581 45.75 7.33 -18.87
N THR A 582 46.48 6.92 -17.83
CA THR A 582 47.78 7.51 -17.50
C THR A 582 48.81 7.00 -18.53
N PRO A 583 49.56 7.86 -19.24
CA PRO A 583 50.63 7.41 -20.11
C PRO A 583 51.80 6.89 -19.27
N ALA A 584 52.13 5.62 -19.44
CA ALA A 584 53.35 5.03 -18.88
C ALA A 584 54.58 5.67 -19.53
N ALA A 585 55.34 6.45 -18.76
CA ALA A 585 56.68 6.87 -19.13
C ALA A 585 57.65 5.73 -18.87
N SER A 586 58.26 5.27 -19.96
CA SER A 586 59.35 4.30 -20.01
C SER A 586 60.57 4.75 -19.19
N SER A 587 61.07 3.87 -18.33
CA SER A 587 62.51 3.85 -18.02
C SER A 587 62.98 2.40 -17.86
N THR A 588 64.01 2.09 -18.64
CA THR A 588 64.54 0.76 -18.88
C THR A 588 65.62 0.45 -17.84
N VAL A 589 65.54 -0.74 -17.25
CA VAL A 589 66.58 -1.31 -16.39
C VAL A 589 67.82 -1.60 -17.23
N THR A 590 68.99 -1.19 -16.76
CA THR A 590 70.29 -1.74 -17.20
C THR A 590 71.06 -2.18 -15.95
N GLU A 591 71.25 -3.48 -15.79
CA GLU A 591 72.16 -4.05 -14.80
C GLU A 591 73.62 -3.70 -15.11
N THR A 592 74.42 -3.42 -14.08
CA THR A 592 75.83 -3.85 -14.03
C THR A 592 76.34 -3.94 -12.58
N VAL A 593 76.67 -5.18 -12.20
CA VAL A 593 77.59 -5.74 -11.18
C VAL A 593 78.57 -4.78 -10.49
N THR A 594 78.69 -4.80 -9.16
CA THR A 594 79.90 -5.25 -8.38
C THR A 594 79.80 -5.10 -6.84
N THR A 595 80.07 -6.21 -6.15
CA THR A 595 80.81 -6.46 -4.87
C THR A 595 80.41 -5.81 -3.53
N ALA A 596 80.25 -6.69 -2.54
CA ALA A 596 80.27 -6.48 -1.07
C ALA A 596 81.62 -5.94 -0.55
N PRO A 597 81.70 -5.45 0.72
CA PRO A 597 81.89 -6.33 1.91
C PRO A 597 81.08 -5.87 3.17
N GLU A 598 80.80 -6.78 4.12
CA GLU A 598 81.28 -6.82 5.55
C GLU A 598 80.81 -5.61 6.41
N GLU A 599 80.37 -5.70 7.67
CA GLU A 599 80.47 -6.68 8.75
C GLU A 599 79.53 -6.24 9.91
N GLU A 600 79.40 -7.10 10.94
CA GLU A 600 78.97 -6.85 12.34
C GLU A 600 77.48 -6.56 12.60
N ASP A 601 76.82 -7.02 13.68
CA ASP A 601 76.91 -8.10 14.69
C ASP A 601 75.99 -7.60 15.85
N GLU A 602 75.57 -8.52 16.73
CA GLU A 602 74.96 -8.31 18.06
C GLU A 602 73.44 -7.96 18.10
N ASP A 603 72.59 -8.90 18.52
CA ASP A 603 72.21 -9.27 19.91
C ASP A 603 70.98 -8.42 20.34
N ASP A 604 69.98 -8.84 21.12
CA ASP A 604 69.69 -10.07 21.85
C ASP A 604 68.21 -9.99 22.30
N GLU A 605 67.65 -11.18 22.52
CA GLU A 605 66.69 -11.60 23.55
C GLU A 605 65.25 -11.04 23.69
N ASP A 606 64.37 -12.05 23.70
CA ASP A 606 63.01 -12.16 24.23
C ASP A 606 62.80 -11.56 25.62
N TYR A 607 61.54 -11.19 25.94
CA TYR A 607 60.89 -11.62 27.19
C TYR A 607 59.36 -11.57 27.05
N ASP A 608 58.75 -12.70 27.38
CA ASP A 608 57.32 -12.97 27.53
C ASP A 608 56.72 -12.36 28.82
N GLU A 609 55.39 -12.30 28.78
CA GLU A 609 54.44 -12.66 29.85
C GLU A 609 53.99 -11.66 30.95
N ASP A 610 52.66 -11.63 31.05
CA ASP A 610 51.82 -11.67 32.25
C ASP A 610 50.92 -10.47 32.65
N GLU A 611 49.63 -10.86 32.68
CA GLU A 611 48.48 -10.48 33.51
C GLU A 611 48.75 -9.57 34.73
N ASP A 612 47.77 -8.70 35.02
CA ASP A 612 47.11 -8.71 36.33
C ASP A 612 45.82 -7.86 36.34
N GLU A 613 44.87 -8.34 37.14
CA GLU A 613 43.49 -7.93 37.32
C GLU A 613 43.26 -6.72 38.26
N TYR A 614 41.99 -6.26 38.24
CA TYR A 614 41.18 -5.61 39.29
C TYR A 614 41.44 -4.13 39.68
N TYR A 615 40.41 -3.30 39.46
CA TYR A 615 39.73 -2.53 40.52
C TYR A 615 38.25 -2.32 40.16
N GLU A 616 37.37 -2.68 41.10
CA GLU A 616 35.95 -2.31 41.19
C GLU A 616 35.82 -0.80 41.45
N ASP A 617 34.80 -0.15 40.88
CA ASP A 617 33.99 0.84 41.58
C ASP A 617 32.63 0.96 40.87
N ASP A 618 31.58 0.84 41.68
CA ASP A 618 30.17 1.06 41.36
C ASP A 618 29.91 2.52 40.94
N ASP A 619 28.97 2.74 40.00
CA ASP A 619 27.88 3.71 40.17
C ASP A 619 26.89 3.61 38.99
N ASP A 620 25.62 3.65 39.38
CA ASP A 620 24.41 3.60 38.57
C ASP A 620 24.36 4.64 37.44
N ASP A 621 23.93 4.26 36.23
CA ASP A 621 22.88 5.00 35.51
C ASP A 621 22.33 4.19 34.32
N ASP A 622 21.03 3.91 34.37
CA ASP A 622 20.28 3.16 33.38
C ASP A 622 19.83 4.12 32.26
N GLY A 623 20.45 4.03 31.07
CA GLY A 623 20.07 4.77 29.88
C GLY A 623 19.66 3.85 28.73
N TYR A 624 18.44 3.33 28.77
CA TYR A 624 17.78 2.72 27.62
C TYR A 624 17.45 3.82 26.60
N TYR A 625 18.08 3.76 25.42
CA TYR A 625 17.64 4.48 24.23
C TYR A 625 16.56 3.65 23.55
N ASP A 626 15.30 4.05 23.71
CA ASP A 626 14.19 3.63 22.85
C ASP A 626 14.01 4.70 21.76
N ASP A 627 14.41 4.36 20.53
CA ASP A 627 14.15 5.13 19.32
C ASP A 627 12.81 4.63 18.73
N ASP A 628 11.70 5.21 19.18
CA ASP A 628 10.38 4.92 18.63
C ASP A 628 10.03 5.88 17.47
N TRP A 629 9.69 5.26 16.34
CA TRP A 629 9.31 5.89 15.08
C TRP A 629 7.79 6.02 15.01
N GLU A 630 7.29 7.24 15.22
CA GLU A 630 5.91 7.65 14.87
C GLU A 630 5.86 8.44 13.56
#